data_AF-A0A178FNW1-F1
#
_entry.id   AF-A0A178FNW1-F1
#
_cell.length_a   1.000
_cell.length_b   1.000
_cell.length_c   1.000
_cell.angle_alpha   90.00
_cell.angle_beta   90.00
_cell.angle_gamma   90.00
#
_symmetry.space_group_name_H-M   'P 1'
#
loop_
_entity.id
_entity.type
_entity.pdbx_description
1 polymer ?
#
loop_
_entity_poly.entity_id
_entity_poly.type
_entity_poly.pdbx_seq_one_letter_code
_entity_poly.pdbx_strand_id
1 'polypeptide(L)'
;MATQRYPRGNSRRFTRSSPVPTAMTSAYPYPHIPEAAQDRDADTLTGPFASEPFSVKRVVQRTSSSEWGDYATATARSTLEPIVNAENEELFRTFHPALAPVACVMAVRLRRSEPYIWVVVLQPDTDTDAIGTHAGDREIHFRPPFLSAWREGVLLAGSSAPQRLPVNVRRMLTAKDLNDVRLFWPKSVGIRILISGVALMIYTNESDLHRDRERCPLTFGELEVGYILEDHVPTADRQGRIVSVGHAVALAEATRPSTALGLRLRLRNGVEAITVVTHGFVPDSQGSVMEHFSYWVNNAKKTLSRFLPFSAAKDLPPDGEVRETVTYRSPLGKTVWLANTNTKIGRIAYTFDEPHPSRPYPSGYKHDLSLVVGQLVDLKPPWGIQELKWGEYQDALDNAGSAFICRFNPPNDYGAARRGYIPTDQAPRALLEGTEYLWDRDNLTSSAALIWRTVPADLDLRTWSGCALCLGSPSDRTVQVVAFQNFQCTIRRDGTESDPNERTTFDYFKGGFLLPEEIRQAEIILSPQEFPVRRQFQSEPTSDPPARGHGRKEFSSPC
;
A
#
# COMPACT_ATOMS: atom_id res chain seq x y z
N MET A 1 -50.42 -28.55 -65.76
CA MET A 1 -50.45 -28.93 -64.34
C MET A 1 -49.46 -28.05 -63.60
N ALA A 2 -49.92 -27.41 -62.54
CA ALA A 2 -49.24 -26.32 -61.84
C ALA A 2 -48.22 -26.80 -60.81
N THR A 3 -47.18 -26.02 -60.58
CA THR A 3 -46.68 -25.75 -59.22
C THR A 3 -45.98 -24.38 -59.14
N GLN A 4 -46.34 -23.67 -58.06
CA GLN A 4 -46.16 -22.26 -57.73
C GLN A 4 -44.73 -21.69 -57.82
N ARG A 5 -44.65 -20.44 -58.29
CA ARG A 5 -43.58 -19.48 -57.95
C ARG A 5 -44.07 -18.58 -56.81
N TYR A 6 -43.34 -18.54 -55.70
CA TYR A 6 -43.52 -17.52 -54.65
C TYR A 6 -42.62 -16.29 -54.93
N PRO A 7 -43.12 -15.06 -54.73
CA PRO A 7 -42.38 -13.84 -55.04
C PRO A 7 -41.37 -13.44 -53.96
N ARG A 8 -40.27 -12.81 -54.41
CA ARG A 8 -39.20 -12.21 -53.61
C ARG A 8 -39.76 -11.16 -52.63
N GLY A 9 -39.51 -11.37 -51.34
CA GLY A 9 -39.81 -10.41 -50.27
C GLY A 9 -38.70 -9.37 -50.12
N ASN A 10 -39.13 -8.10 -50.06
CA ASN A 10 -38.34 -6.88 -49.96
C ASN A 10 -37.35 -6.84 -48.78
N SER A 11 -36.15 -6.34 -49.07
CA SER A 11 -35.16 -5.88 -48.11
C SER A 11 -35.70 -4.72 -47.27
N ARG A 12 -36.03 -4.98 -46.00
CA ARG A 12 -36.26 -3.91 -45.02
C ARG A 12 -34.91 -3.35 -44.60
N ARG A 13 -34.71 -2.06 -44.92
CA ARG A 13 -33.69 -1.19 -44.35
C ARG A 13 -33.74 -1.30 -42.81
N PHE A 14 -32.64 -1.72 -42.20
CA PHE A 14 -32.42 -1.52 -40.77
C PHE A 14 -32.28 -0.02 -40.52
N THR A 15 -33.28 0.55 -39.85
CA THR A 15 -33.25 1.89 -39.31
C THR A 15 -32.19 1.99 -38.22
N ARG A 16 -31.42 3.09 -38.25
CA ARG A 16 -30.46 3.56 -37.25
C ARG A 16 -30.79 3.09 -35.84
N SER A 17 -29.83 2.40 -35.22
CA SER A 17 -29.74 2.21 -33.78
C SER A 17 -29.89 3.55 -33.06
N SER A 18 -30.80 3.60 -32.11
CA SER A 18 -30.95 4.71 -31.16
C SER A 18 -29.61 5.04 -30.50
N PRO A 19 -29.28 6.32 -30.26
CA PRO A 19 -28.07 6.68 -29.53
C PRO A 19 -28.16 6.12 -28.10
N VAL A 20 -27.14 5.37 -27.70
CA VAL A 20 -26.91 4.94 -26.31
C VAL A 20 -26.69 6.21 -25.47
N PRO A 21 -27.35 6.40 -24.32
CA PRO A 21 -27.20 7.61 -23.52
C PRO A 21 -25.76 7.76 -23.04
N THR A 22 -25.07 8.82 -23.47
CA THR A 22 -23.66 9.12 -23.14
C THR A 22 -23.45 9.70 -21.74
N ALA A 23 -24.37 9.49 -20.82
CA ALA A 23 -24.25 9.96 -19.44
C ALA A 23 -25.00 9.04 -18.49
N MET A 24 -24.52 7.80 -18.32
CA MET A 24 -24.80 7.09 -17.07
C MET A 24 -23.81 7.62 -16.04
N THR A 25 -24.29 8.46 -15.14
CA THR A 25 -23.63 8.68 -13.85
C THR A 25 -23.35 7.31 -13.25
N SER A 26 -22.08 7.03 -12.91
CA SER A 26 -21.71 5.76 -12.28
C SER A 26 -22.58 5.54 -11.05
N ALA A 27 -23.12 4.33 -10.90
CA ALA A 27 -23.82 3.94 -9.69
C ALA A 27 -22.89 4.01 -8.45
N TYR A 28 -21.57 3.90 -8.66
CA TYR A 28 -20.56 3.95 -7.62
C TYR A 28 -19.92 5.35 -7.57
N PRO A 29 -19.94 6.05 -6.42
CA PRO A 29 -19.14 7.23 -6.22
C PRO A 29 -17.66 6.91 -6.48
N TYR A 30 -17.03 7.73 -7.29
CA TYR A 30 -15.61 7.62 -7.56
C TYR A 30 -14.82 7.88 -6.28
N PRO A 31 -13.77 7.09 -5.95
CA PRO A 31 -12.95 7.36 -4.78
C PRO A 31 -12.33 8.76 -4.87
N HIS A 32 -12.01 9.37 -3.72
CA HIS A 32 -11.44 10.72 -3.64
C HIS A 32 -9.98 10.75 -4.13
N ILE A 33 -9.78 10.55 -5.43
CA ILE A 33 -8.49 10.53 -6.12
C ILE A 33 -8.24 11.92 -6.71
N PRO A 34 -7.15 12.62 -6.33
CA PRO A 34 -6.79 13.92 -6.91
C PRO A 34 -6.71 13.84 -8.43
N GLU A 35 -7.23 14.83 -9.15
CA GLU A 35 -7.18 14.84 -10.62
C GLU A 35 -5.76 14.72 -11.19
N ALA A 36 -4.78 15.30 -10.51
CA ALA A 36 -3.37 15.25 -10.90
C ALA A 36 -2.74 13.84 -10.81
N ALA A 37 -3.34 12.95 -10.03
CA ALA A 37 -2.88 11.58 -9.86
C ALA A 37 -3.54 10.60 -10.85
N GLN A 38 -4.56 11.03 -11.59
CA GLN A 38 -5.37 10.16 -12.46
C GLN A 38 -4.69 9.91 -13.80
N ASP A 39 -4.94 8.74 -14.41
CA ASP A 39 -4.50 8.36 -15.75
C ASP A 39 -5.36 9.06 -16.80
N ARG A 40 -5.07 10.34 -17.06
CA ARG A 40 -5.84 11.15 -18.01
C ARG A 40 -5.33 10.90 -19.42
N ASP A 41 -6.19 11.08 -20.41
CA ASP A 41 -5.81 11.00 -21.82
C ASP A 41 -4.62 11.93 -22.17
N ALA A 42 -4.46 13.05 -21.46
CA ALA A 42 -3.31 13.94 -21.59
C ALA A 42 -1.99 13.27 -21.17
N ASP A 43 -1.98 12.46 -20.11
CA ASP A 43 -0.81 11.68 -19.69
C ASP A 43 -0.46 10.56 -20.67
N THR A 44 -1.39 10.23 -21.57
CA THR A 44 -1.20 9.31 -22.68
C THR A 44 -0.81 10.01 -23.99
N LEU A 45 -1.08 11.32 -24.13
CA LEU A 45 -1.05 12.05 -25.41
C LEU A 45 -0.21 13.35 -25.42
N THR A 46 0.60 13.68 -24.40
CA THR A 46 1.46 14.89 -24.44
C THR A 46 2.96 14.55 -24.53
N GLY A 47 3.57 14.87 -25.67
CA GLY A 47 4.99 14.69 -26.00
C GLY A 47 5.21 14.36 -27.48
N PRO A 48 6.44 14.37 -28.02
CA PRO A 48 6.71 13.98 -29.42
C PRO A 48 6.33 12.51 -29.73
N PHE A 49 5.98 11.72 -28.70
CA PHE A 49 5.56 10.31 -28.77
C PHE A 49 4.11 10.10 -28.33
N ALA A 50 3.29 11.16 -28.39
CA ALA A 50 1.88 11.23 -27.99
C ALA A 50 0.93 10.18 -28.59
N SER A 51 1.39 9.27 -29.44
CA SER A 51 0.57 8.23 -30.08
C SER A 51 1.03 6.80 -29.79
N GLU A 52 1.92 6.55 -28.81
CA GLU A 52 2.66 5.29 -28.75
C GLU A 52 2.31 4.37 -27.56
N PRO A 53 1.45 3.37 -27.79
CA PRO A 53 1.63 2.07 -27.17
C PRO A 53 2.84 1.35 -27.77
N PHE A 54 3.85 1.13 -26.94
CA PHE A 54 4.94 0.20 -27.25
C PHE A 54 5.44 -0.40 -25.95
N SER A 55 4.85 -1.53 -25.56
CA SER A 55 5.39 -2.34 -24.47
C SER A 55 6.51 -3.24 -25.01
N VAL A 56 7.70 -3.14 -24.43
CA VAL A 56 8.80 -4.07 -24.66
C VAL A 56 8.93 -4.95 -23.44
N LYS A 57 8.80 -6.25 -23.64
CA LYS A 57 9.08 -7.26 -22.63
C LYS A 57 10.10 -8.22 -23.24
N ARG A 58 11.27 -8.34 -22.63
CA ARG A 58 12.26 -9.35 -23.02
C ARG A 58 12.73 -10.11 -21.80
N VAL A 59 12.85 -11.42 -21.92
CA VAL A 59 13.51 -12.25 -20.93
C VAL A 59 15.02 -12.03 -21.07
N VAL A 60 15.69 -11.66 -19.98
CA VAL A 60 17.15 -11.52 -19.97
C VAL A 60 17.75 -12.85 -19.55
N GLN A 61 18.56 -13.42 -20.43
CA GLN A 61 19.18 -14.72 -20.23
C GLN A 61 20.38 -14.61 -19.29
N ARG A 62 20.66 -15.71 -18.57
CA ARG A 62 21.94 -15.83 -17.86
C ARG A 62 23.07 -15.98 -18.87
N THR A 63 24.23 -15.43 -18.55
CA THR A 63 25.41 -15.50 -19.40
C THR A 63 26.48 -16.41 -18.79
N SER A 64 27.26 -17.06 -19.65
CA SER A 64 28.49 -17.75 -19.27
C SER A 64 29.74 -16.95 -19.68
N SER A 65 29.56 -15.70 -20.13
CA SER A 65 30.66 -14.82 -20.52
C SER A 65 31.59 -14.54 -19.35
N SER A 66 32.90 -14.63 -19.60
CA SER A 66 33.96 -14.21 -18.66
C SER A 66 34.41 -12.77 -18.88
N GLU A 67 33.73 -12.00 -19.73
CA GLU A 67 34.04 -10.59 -20.04
C GLU A 67 34.04 -9.71 -18.78
N TRP A 68 33.22 -10.07 -17.79
CA TRP A 68 33.04 -9.32 -16.55
C TRP A 68 34.02 -9.72 -15.43
N GLY A 69 35.03 -10.54 -15.75
CA GLY A 69 35.97 -11.11 -14.81
C GLY A 69 35.53 -12.47 -14.27
N ASP A 70 36.18 -12.92 -13.19
CA ASP A 70 35.73 -14.09 -12.45
C ASP A 70 34.39 -13.82 -11.73
N TYR A 71 33.79 -14.87 -11.15
CA TYR A 71 32.48 -14.77 -10.51
C TYR A 71 32.44 -13.69 -9.41
N ALA A 72 33.50 -13.59 -8.60
CA ALA A 72 33.59 -12.62 -7.52
C ALA A 72 33.67 -11.18 -8.05
N THR A 73 34.48 -10.97 -9.08
CA THR A 73 34.65 -9.68 -9.77
C THR A 73 33.33 -9.25 -10.43
N ALA A 74 32.67 -10.16 -11.15
CA ALA A 74 31.41 -9.88 -11.82
C ALA A 74 30.28 -9.57 -10.81
N THR A 75 30.23 -10.30 -9.69
CA THR A 75 29.28 -10.03 -8.59
C THR A 75 29.52 -8.64 -8.00
N ALA A 76 30.76 -8.31 -7.65
CA ALA A 76 31.12 -6.99 -7.13
C ALA A 76 30.77 -5.89 -8.14
N ARG A 77 31.11 -6.09 -9.41
CA ARG A 77 30.82 -5.14 -10.49
C ARG A 77 29.32 -4.91 -10.65
N SER A 78 28.52 -5.98 -10.70
CA SER A 78 27.07 -5.86 -10.83
C SER A 78 26.43 -5.06 -9.68
N THR A 79 27.04 -5.06 -8.49
CA THR A 79 26.54 -4.32 -7.32
C THR A 79 26.97 -2.85 -7.32
N LEU A 80 28.11 -2.54 -7.96
CA LEU A 80 28.70 -1.19 -8.00
C LEU A 80 28.34 -0.40 -9.25
N GLU A 81 28.00 -1.07 -10.35
CA GLU A 81 27.70 -0.44 -11.63
C GLU A 81 26.33 0.26 -11.55
N PRO A 82 26.28 1.60 -11.70
CA PRO A 82 25.07 2.36 -11.38
C PRO A 82 24.03 2.34 -12.49
N ILE A 83 24.40 1.96 -13.72
CA ILE A 83 23.55 2.10 -14.90
C ILE A 83 23.43 0.78 -15.64
N VAL A 84 22.19 0.33 -15.84
CA VAL A 84 21.87 -0.82 -16.70
C VAL A 84 21.55 -0.35 -18.13
N ASN A 85 22.25 -0.92 -19.11
CA ASN A 85 22.04 -0.72 -20.55
C ASN A 85 21.97 -2.07 -21.29
N ALA A 86 21.73 -2.05 -22.61
CA ALA A 86 21.55 -3.27 -23.39
C ALA A 86 22.79 -4.19 -23.43
N GLU A 87 23.99 -3.66 -23.20
CA GLU A 87 25.26 -4.40 -23.28
C GLU A 87 25.58 -5.11 -21.95
N ASN A 88 25.13 -4.57 -20.82
CA ASN A 88 25.45 -5.10 -19.49
C ASN A 88 24.26 -5.77 -18.78
N GLU A 89 23.08 -5.89 -19.41
CA GLU A 89 21.91 -6.51 -18.78
C GLU A 89 22.16 -7.95 -18.29
N GLU A 90 22.97 -8.70 -19.05
CA GLU A 90 23.36 -10.07 -18.68
C GLU A 90 24.26 -10.13 -17.43
N LEU A 91 25.09 -9.10 -17.20
CA LEU A 91 25.91 -8.98 -15.98
C LEU A 91 25.01 -8.91 -14.75
N PHE A 92 24.04 -7.99 -14.75
CA PHE A 92 23.10 -7.85 -13.63
C PHE A 92 22.23 -9.10 -13.46
N ARG A 93 21.66 -9.60 -14.56
CA ARG A 93 20.83 -10.81 -14.55
C ARG A 93 21.52 -12.01 -13.92
N THR A 94 22.81 -12.17 -14.18
CA THR A 94 23.57 -13.38 -13.83
C THR A 94 24.23 -13.27 -12.47
N PHE A 95 24.80 -12.11 -12.14
CA PHE A 95 25.69 -11.95 -10.98
C PHE A 95 25.15 -11.04 -9.88
N HIS A 96 24.12 -10.21 -10.14
CA HIS A 96 23.57 -9.34 -9.10
C HIS A 96 22.87 -10.18 -8.02
N PRO A 97 23.17 -10.00 -6.72
CA PRO A 97 22.59 -10.81 -5.65
C PRO A 97 21.05 -10.89 -5.65
N ALA A 98 20.38 -9.78 -6.00
CA ALA A 98 18.92 -9.73 -6.07
C ALA A 98 18.29 -10.43 -7.31
N LEU A 99 19.06 -10.69 -8.38
CA LEU A 99 18.54 -11.21 -9.66
C LEU A 99 19.07 -12.61 -10.02
N ALA A 100 20.31 -12.90 -9.61
CA ALA A 100 20.96 -14.19 -9.81
C ALA A 100 20.12 -15.39 -9.33
N PRO A 101 19.51 -15.38 -8.11
CA PRO A 101 18.73 -16.52 -7.62
C PRO A 101 17.41 -16.70 -8.37
N VAL A 102 16.90 -15.66 -9.03
CA VAL A 102 15.60 -15.70 -9.70
C VAL A 102 15.67 -16.49 -11.01
N ALA A 103 14.72 -17.40 -11.20
CA ALA A 103 14.64 -18.25 -12.40
C ALA A 103 14.33 -17.45 -13.67
N CYS A 104 13.39 -16.51 -13.61
CA CYS A 104 12.98 -15.71 -14.76
C CYS A 104 12.96 -14.22 -14.41
N VAL A 105 13.77 -13.45 -15.13
CA VAL A 105 13.88 -11.99 -15.01
C VAL A 105 13.64 -11.40 -16.39
N MET A 106 12.76 -10.41 -16.45
CA MET A 106 12.45 -9.66 -17.66
C MET A 106 12.90 -8.22 -17.50
N ALA A 107 13.38 -7.63 -18.58
CA ALA A 107 13.50 -6.18 -18.69
C ALA A 107 12.25 -5.68 -19.42
N VAL A 108 11.45 -4.87 -18.73
CA VAL A 108 10.14 -4.40 -19.18
C VAL A 108 10.13 -2.89 -19.29
N ARG A 109 9.56 -2.39 -20.39
CA ARG A 109 9.24 -0.97 -20.56
C ARG A 109 7.83 -0.90 -21.11
N LEU A 110 6.91 -0.29 -20.38
CA LEU A 110 5.49 -0.26 -20.75
C LEU A 110 5.17 0.91 -21.68
N ARG A 111 5.89 2.03 -21.53
CA ARG A 111 5.78 3.19 -22.42
C ARG A 111 7.14 3.66 -22.90
N ARG A 112 7.20 4.26 -24.10
CA ARG A 112 8.48 4.70 -24.70
C ARG A 112 9.24 5.72 -23.87
N SER A 113 8.52 6.60 -23.16
CA SER A 113 9.08 7.64 -22.28
C SER A 113 9.57 7.12 -20.94
N GLU A 114 9.21 5.88 -20.56
CA GLU A 114 9.61 5.31 -19.27
C GLU A 114 10.95 4.59 -19.36
N PRO A 115 11.73 4.56 -18.26
CA PRO A 115 12.89 3.69 -18.17
C PRO A 115 12.45 2.22 -18.17
N TYR A 116 13.38 1.33 -18.54
CA TYR A 116 13.18 -0.09 -18.28
C TYR A 116 13.15 -0.35 -16.79
N ILE A 117 12.32 -1.30 -16.37
CA ILE A 117 12.30 -1.90 -15.04
C ILE A 117 12.68 -3.38 -15.13
N TRP A 118 13.18 -3.93 -14.02
CA TRP A 118 13.28 -5.37 -13.85
C TRP A 118 11.92 -5.91 -13.41
N VAL A 119 11.47 -6.98 -14.04
CA VAL A 119 10.29 -7.74 -13.60
C VAL A 119 10.72 -9.17 -13.31
N VAL A 120 10.57 -9.59 -12.05
CA VAL A 120 10.88 -10.95 -11.62
C VAL A 120 9.60 -11.78 -11.60
N VAL A 121 9.61 -12.93 -12.28
CA VAL A 121 8.49 -13.86 -12.24
C VAL A 121 8.67 -14.73 -11.01
N LEU A 122 7.76 -14.58 -10.06
CA LEU A 122 7.84 -15.28 -8.80
C LEU A 122 7.44 -16.75 -8.95
N GLN A 123 8.25 -17.66 -8.42
CA GLN A 123 7.98 -19.10 -8.31
C GLN A 123 7.73 -19.48 -6.84
N PRO A 124 6.97 -20.55 -6.54
CA PRO A 124 6.55 -20.88 -5.16
C PRO A 124 7.68 -21.04 -4.13
N ASP A 125 8.89 -21.29 -4.59
CA ASP A 125 10.12 -21.49 -3.84
C ASP A 125 11.07 -20.28 -3.90
N THR A 126 10.65 -19.17 -4.51
CA THR A 126 11.47 -17.96 -4.61
C THR A 126 11.61 -17.31 -3.24
N ASP A 127 12.85 -17.18 -2.76
CA ASP A 127 13.17 -16.36 -1.58
C ASP A 127 13.04 -14.87 -1.94
N THR A 128 11.92 -14.27 -1.53
CA THR A 128 11.63 -12.86 -1.79
C THR A 128 12.44 -11.90 -0.91
N ASP A 129 12.95 -12.36 0.24
CA ASP A 129 13.76 -11.53 1.14
C ASP A 129 15.15 -11.25 0.54
N ALA A 130 15.67 -12.22 -0.22
CA ALA A 130 16.89 -12.06 -0.99
C ALA A 130 16.75 -11.06 -2.15
N ILE A 131 15.52 -10.73 -2.57
CA ILE A 131 15.26 -9.82 -3.68
C ILE A 131 15.11 -8.38 -3.17
N GLY A 132 16.17 -7.59 -3.37
CA GLY A 132 16.17 -6.17 -3.09
C GLY A 132 15.14 -5.35 -3.90
N THR A 133 15.12 -4.05 -3.68
CA THR A 133 14.23 -3.12 -4.42
C THR A 133 14.76 -2.72 -5.81
N HIS A 134 16.07 -2.76 -6.01
CA HIS A 134 16.76 -2.23 -7.19
C HIS A 134 17.97 -3.09 -7.57
N ALA A 135 18.37 -3.05 -8.84
CA ALA A 135 19.65 -3.55 -9.35
C ALA A 135 20.16 -2.63 -10.47
N GLY A 136 21.32 -1.99 -10.26
CA GLY A 136 21.86 -0.96 -11.15
C GLY A 136 20.91 0.23 -11.32
N ASP A 137 20.42 0.77 -10.20
CA ASP A 137 19.41 1.84 -10.09
C ASP A 137 18.08 1.58 -10.83
N ARG A 138 17.88 0.37 -11.35
CA ARG A 138 16.64 -0.07 -11.98
C ARG A 138 15.76 -0.79 -10.96
N GLU A 139 14.52 -0.34 -10.83
CA GLU A 139 13.50 -0.94 -9.94
C GLU A 139 13.26 -2.41 -10.28
N ILE A 140 13.05 -3.24 -9.25
CA ILE A 140 12.71 -4.65 -9.36
C ILE A 140 11.26 -4.85 -8.92
N HIS A 141 10.36 -5.06 -9.88
CA HIS A 141 8.94 -5.30 -9.62
C HIS A 141 8.58 -6.78 -9.69
N PHE A 142 7.63 -7.18 -8.87
CA PHE A 142 7.18 -8.56 -8.81
C PHE A 142 6.07 -8.81 -9.83
N ARG A 143 6.20 -9.90 -10.58
CA ARG A 143 5.12 -10.50 -11.33
C ARG A 143 4.64 -11.73 -10.55
N PRO A 144 3.52 -11.62 -9.82
CA PRO A 144 3.03 -12.71 -8.99
C PRO A 144 2.44 -13.84 -9.85
N PRO A 145 2.28 -15.05 -9.29
CA PRO A 145 1.48 -16.08 -9.92
C PRO A 145 -0.01 -15.69 -9.88
N PHE A 146 -0.69 -15.83 -11.02
CA PHE A 146 -2.14 -15.61 -11.13
C PHE A 146 -2.74 -16.63 -12.10
N LEU A 147 -4.05 -16.88 -11.98
CA LEU A 147 -4.76 -17.61 -13.04
C LEU A 147 -4.87 -16.71 -14.26
N SER A 148 -4.24 -17.11 -15.36
CA SER A 148 -4.33 -16.38 -16.62
C SER A 148 -5.56 -16.84 -17.40
N ALA A 149 -6.05 -16.03 -18.34
CA ALA A 149 -7.14 -16.43 -19.23
C ALA A 149 -6.75 -17.56 -20.22
N TRP A 150 -5.48 -17.97 -20.25
CA TRP A 150 -5.00 -19.08 -21.07
C TRP A 150 -5.38 -20.43 -20.41
N ARG A 151 -5.87 -21.37 -21.21
CA ARG A 151 -6.14 -22.75 -20.77
C ARG A 151 -5.38 -23.72 -21.66
N GLU A 152 -4.49 -24.53 -21.08
CA GLU A 152 -3.89 -25.71 -21.74
C GLU A 152 -3.30 -25.41 -23.15
N GLY A 153 -2.72 -24.22 -23.35
CA GLY A 153 -2.14 -23.82 -24.63
C GLY A 153 -3.14 -23.31 -25.68
N VAL A 154 -4.43 -23.21 -25.35
CA VAL A 154 -5.48 -22.65 -26.22
C VAL A 154 -5.88 -21.26 -25.72
N LEU A 155 -5.81 -20.27 -26.62
CA LEU A 155 -6.34 -18.93 -26.37
C LEU A 155 -7.88 -19.01 -26.39
N LEU A 156 -8.51 -18.77 -25.24
CA LEU A 156 -9.96 -18.58 -25.21
C LEU A 156 -10.29 -17.33 -26.04
N ALA A 157 -11.27 -17.43 -26.94
CA ALA A 157 -11.75 -16.29 -27.70
C ALA A 157 -12.38 -15.28 -26.73
N GLY A 158 -11.59 -14.32 -26.26
CA GLY A 158 -12.03 -13.29 -25.36
C GLY A 158 -13.12 -12.42 -26.00
N SER A 159 -13.98 -11.84 -25.17
CA SER A 159 -14.86 -10.76 -25.62
C SER A 159 -14.05 -9.52 -26.01
N SER A 160 -14.63 -8.65 -26.82
CA SER A 160 -14.02 -7.37 -27.18
C SER A 160 -13.67 -6.59 -25.91
N ALA A 161 -12.40 -6.21 -25.74
CA ALA A 161 -11.97 -5.37 -24.63
C ALA A 161 -12.61 -3.98 -24.69
N PRO A 162 -12.72 -3.25 -23.56
CA PRO A 162 -13.08 -1.83 -23.59
C PRO A 162 -12.14 -1.07 -24.53
N GLN A 163 -12.70 -0.20 -25.37
CA GLN A 163 -11.91 0.70 -26.18
C GLN A 163 -11.26 1.74 -25.25
N ARG A 164 -10.03 1.46 -24.85
CA ARG A 164 -9.22 2.24 -23.91
C ARG A 164 -7.83 2.42 -24.49
N LEU A 165 -7.25 3.60 -24.26
CA LEU A 165 -5.82 3.79 -24.47
C LEU A 165 -5.01 2.88 -23.51
N PRO A 166 -3.71 2.69 -23.74
CA PRO A 166 -2.87 1.92 -22.83
C PRO A 166 -2.91 2.52 -21.42
N VAL A 167 -3.10 1.66 -20.41
CA VAL A 167 -3.13 2.10 -19.01
C VAL A 167 -1.75 2.60 -18.59
N ASN A 168 -1.69 3.79 -18.00
CA ASN A 168 -0.52 4.24 -17.26
C ASN A 168 -0.50 3.58 -15.87
N VAL A 169 0.33 2.55 -15.69
CA VAL A 169 0.44 1.83 -14.41
C VAL A 169 1.00 2.67 -13.26
N ARG A 170 1.56 3.85 -13.56
CA ARG A 170 2.08 4.81 -12.57
C ARG A 170 1.09 5.94 -12.27
N ARG A 171 -0.15 5.84 -12.73
CA ARG A 171 -1.24 6.75 -12.38
C ARG A 171 -2.46 5.97 -11.90
N MET A 172 -3.38 6.66 -11.25
CA MET A 172 -4.61 6.10 -10.71
C MET A 172 -5.67 5.98 -11.80
N LEU A 173 -6.43 4.88 -11.86
CA LEU A 173 -7.51 4.68 -12.82
C LEU A 173 -8.60 5.73 -12.67
N THR A 174 -9.14 6.21 -13.79
CA THR A 174 -10.22 7.20 -13.80
C THR A 174 -11.58 6.60 -13.43
N ALA A 175 -12.58 7.45 -13.20
CA ALA A 175 -13.95 6.99 -12.97
C ALA A 175 -14.50 6.16 -14.14
N LYS A 176 -14.16 6.54 -15.38
CA LYS A 176 -14.54 5.79 -16.58
C LYS A 176 -13.95 4.39 -16.56
N ASP A 177 -12.68 4.27 -16.17
CA ASP A 177 -11.96 3.00 -16.15
C ASP A 177 -12.55 2.02 -15.16
N LEU A 178 -12.85 2.51 -13.96
CA LEU A 178 -13.51 1.69 -12.95
C LEU A 178 -14.91 1.24 -13.40
N ASN A 179 -15.63 2.05 -14.19
CA ASN A 179 -16.91 1.65 -14.75
C ASN A 179 -16.75 0.60 -15.86
N ASP A 180 -15.77 0.78 -16.74
CA ASP A 180 -15.45 -0.18 -17.79
C ASP A 180 -15.07 -1.53 -17.15
N VAL A 181 -14.21 -1.54 -16.13
CA VAL A 181 -13.86 -2.78 -15.42
C VAL A 181 -15.09 -3.47 -14.84
N ARG A 182 -15.98 -2.73 -14.14
CA ARG A 182 -17.21 -3.30 -13.58
C ARG A 182 -18.17 -3.84 -14.63
N LEU A 183 -18.17 -3.27 -15.83
CA LEU A 183 -18.99 -3.70 -16.95
C LEU A 183 -18.44 -4.97 -17.61
N PHE A 184 -17.13 -5.02 -17.85
CA PHE A 184 -16.47 -6.10 -18.57
C PHE A 184 -16.10 -7.30 -17.69
N TRP A 185 -15.89 -7.11 -16.38
CA TRP A 185 -15.70 -8.15 -15.36
C TRP A 185 -16.80 -8.05 -14.29
N PRO A 186 -18.04 -8.44 -14.63
CA PRO A 186 -19.21 -8.19 -13.81
C PRO A 186 -19.31 -9.09 -12.58
N LYS A 187 -18.35 -9.97 -12.30
CA LYS A 187 -18.31 -10.75 -11.05
C LYS A 187 -17.17 -10.35 -10.13
N SER A 188 -16.21 -9.57 -10.59
CA SER A 188 -15.14 -9.08 -9.72
C SER A 188 -15.66 -8.08 -8.68
N VAL A 189 -14.99 -8.07 -7.54
CA VAL A 189 -15.16 -7.12 -6.43
C VAL A 189 -14.07 -6.06 -6.41
N GLY A 190 -13.09 -6.17 -7.30
CA GLY A 190 -11.98 -5.23 -7.37
C GLY A 190 -11.05 -5.49 -8.56
N ILE A 191 -10.10 -4.58 -8.72
CA ILE A 191 -8.98 -4.69 -9.65
C ILE A 191 -7.71 -4.16 -8.99
N ARG A 192 -6.58 -4.83 -9.22
CA ARG A 192 -5.25 -4.39 -8.85
C ARG A 192 -4.40 -4.17 -10.10
N ILE A 193 -3.83 -2.98 -10.25
CA ILE A 193 -2.95 -2.63 -11.35
C ILE A 193 -1.51 -2.64 -10.84
N LEU A 194 -0.68 -3.54 -11.38
CA LEU A 194 0.72 -3.68 -10.99
C LEU A 194 1.66 -3.00 -11.98
N ILE A 195 2.71 -2.37 -11.47
CA ILE A 195 3.77 -1.72 -12.26
C ILE A 195 4.51 -2.74 -13.13
N SER A 196 4.50 -4.02 -12.76
CA SER A 196 5.00 -5.13 -13.60
C SER A 196 4.19 -5.37 -14.90
N GLY A 197 3.13 -4.60 -15.15
CA GLY A 197 2.36 -4.61 -16.39
C GLY A 197 1.25 -5.65 -16.42
N VAL A 198 0.57 -5.82 -15.27
CA VAL A 198 -0.50 -6.81 -15.05
C VAL A 198 -1.70 -6.14 -14.37
N ALA A 199 -2.91 -6.48 -14.83
CA ALA A 199 -4.17 -6.13 -14.20
C ALA A 199 -4.80 -7.38 -13.57
N LEU A 200 -4.89 -7.44 -12.25
CA LEU A 200 -5.44 -8.58 -11.51
C LEU A 200 -6.88 -8.28 -11.08
N MET A 201 -7.83 -9.06 -11.59
CA MET A 201 -9.23 -9.01 -11.20
C MET A 201 -9.43 -9.79 -9.90
N ILE A 202 -10.09 -9.18 -8.92
CA ILE A 202 -10.23 -9.71 -7.56
C ILE A 202 -11.64 -10.30 -7.38
N TYR A 203 -11.73 -11.52 -6.83
CA TYR A 203 -13.00 -12.23 -6.60
C TYR A 203 -13.08 -12.78 -5.18
N THR A 204 -14.29 -12.95 -4.66
CA THR A 204 -14.53 -13.55 -3.33
C THR A 204 -14.67 -15.06 -3.36
N ASN A 205 -14.90 -15.64 -4.55
CA ASN A 205 -15.11 -17.08 -4.71
C ASN A 205 -14.66 -17.57 -6.10
N GLU A 206 -14.22 -18.82 -6.15
CA GLU A 206 -13.72 -19.46 -7.37
C GLU A 206 -14.78 -19.55 -8.48
N SER A 207 -16.04 -19.79 -8.12
CA SER A 207 -17.11 -19.98 -9.11
C SER A 207 -17.33 -18.73 -9.96
N ASP A 208 -17.30 -17.56 -9.34
CA ASP A 208 -17.40 -16.28 -10.01
C ASP A 208 -16.11 -15.95 -10.79
N LEU A 209 -14.94 -16.26 -10.22
CA LEU A 209 -13.65 -16.11 -10.87
C LEU A 209 -13.59 -16.89 -12.20
N HIS A 210 -13.90 -18.19 -12.17
CA HIS A 210 -13.87 -19.05 -13.34
C HIS A 210 -14.86 -18.60 -14.41
N ARG A 211 -16.03 -18.11 -14.01
CA ARG A 211 -17.06 -17.64 -14.93
C ARG A 211 -16.60 -16.43 -15.73
N ASP A 212 -15.99 -15.44 -15.07
CA ASP A 212 -15.48 -14.24 -15.76
C ASP A 212 -14.23 -14.59 -16.56
N ARG A 213 -13.32 -15.43 -16.04
CA ARG A 213 -12.12 -15.89 -16.75
C ARG A 213 -12.40 -16.46 -18.13
N GLU A 214 -13.53 -17.16 -18.30
CA GLU A 214 -13.89 -17.80 -19.57
C GLU A 214 -14.52 -16.85 -20.61
N ARG A 215 -15.04 -15.70 -20.19
CA ARG A 215 -15.94 -14.86 -21.00
C ARG A 215 -15.49 -13.42 -21.15
N CYS A 216 -14.64 -12.96 -20.25
CA CYS A 216 -14.20 -11.58 -20.18
C CYS A 216 -12.97 -11.33 -21.08
N PRO A 217 -12.63 -10.05 -21.32
CA PRO A 217 -11.47 -9.71 -22.13
C PRO A 217 -10.16 -10.25 -21.55
N LEU A 218 -9.18 -10.44 -22.43
CA LEU A 218 -7.84 -10.94 -22.07
C LEU A 218 -6.88 -9.83 -21.62
N THR A 219 -7.24 -8.59 -21.93
CA THR A 219 -6.42 -7.41 -21.69
C THR A 219 -7.27 -6.25 -21.18
N PHE A 220 -6.65 -5.36 -20.40
CA PHE A 220 -7.25 -4.11 -19.97
C PHE A 220 -6.26 -2.96 -20.23
N GLY A 221 -6.52 -2.15 -21.26
CA GLY A 221 -5.60 -1.10 -21.73
C GLY A 221 -4.18 -1.62 -21.95
N GLU A 222 -4.06 -2.68 -22.75
CA GLU A 222 -2.82 -3.43 -23.06
C GLU A 222 -2.15 -4.18 -21.89
N LEU A 223 -2.64 -4.02 -20.67
CA LEU A 223 -2.19 -4.85 -19.55
C LEU A 223 -2.74 -6.26 -19.69
N GLU A 224 -1.91 -7.24 -19.33
CA GLU A 224 -2.33 -8.62 -19.24
C GLU A 224 -3.28 -8.80 -18.06
N VAL A 225 -4.42 -9.47 -18.30
CA VAL A 225 -5.40 -9.72 -17.25
C VAL A 225 -5.14 -11.07 -16.56
N GLY A 226 -5.01 -11.00 -15.25
CA GLY A 226 -4.98 -12.14 -14.34
C GLY A 226 -6.20 -12.15 -13.41
N TYR A 227 -6.44 -13.30 -12.80
CA TYR A 227 -7.58 -13.54 -11.91
C TYR A 227 -7.06 -14.07 -10.57
N ILE A 228 -7.50 -13.47 -9.46
CA ILE A 228 -7.08 -13.83 -8.10
C ILE A 228 -8.27 -13.82 -7.14
N LEU A 229 -8.15 -14.58 -6.05
CA LEU A 229 -9.09 -14.50 -4.92
C LEU A 229 -8.66 -13.42 -3.93
N GLU A 230 -9.64 -12.77 -3.30
CA GLU A 230 -9.45 -11.86 -2.18
C GLU A 230 -8.81 -12.62 -1.01
N ASP A 231 -7.60 -12.22 -0.62
CA ASP A 231 -6.89 -12.76 0.54
C ASP A 231 -6.17 -11.63 1.26
N HIS A 232 -6.97 -10.79 1.91
CA HIS A 232 -6.48 -9.65 2.67
C HIS A 232 -6.55 -9.96 4.16
N VAL A 233 -5.50 -9.54 4.87
CA VAL A 233 -5.38 -9.70 6.32
C VAL A 233 -5.21 -8.31 6.95
N PRO A 234 -6.01 -7.95 7.96
CA PRO A 234 -5.77 -6.75 8.77
C PRO A 234 -4.35 -6.71 9.34
N THR A 235 -3.73 -5.53 9.35
CA THR A 235 -2.41 -5.36 9.97
C THR A 235 -2.47 -5.04 11.47
N ALA A 236 -3.64 -5.09 12.10
CA ALA A 236 -3.78 -4.98 13.55
C ALA A 236 -4.21 -6.33 14.14
N ASP A 237 -3.69 -6.68 15.31
CA ASP A 237 -4.11 -7.87 16.07
C ASP A 237 -5.57 -7.72 16.53
N ARG A 238 -6.43 -8.67 16.11
CA ARG A 238 -7.84 -8.74 16.46
C ARG A 238 -8.14 -10.07 17.14
N GLN A 239 -8.31 -10.04 18.45
CA GLN A 239 -9.08 -11.08 19.13
C GLN A 239 -10.54 -10.65 19.02
N GLY A 240 -11.38 -11.44 18.33
CA GLY A 240 -12.78 -11.16 17.93
C GLY A 240 -13.78 -10.80 19.05
N ARG A 241 -13.44 -9.80 19.86
CA ARG A 241 -14.17 -9.30 21.02
C ARG A 241 -14.64 -7.88 20.75
N ILE A 242 -15.79 -7.52 21.32
CA ILE A 242 -16.31 -6.16 21.29
C ILE A 242 -15.31 -5.22 21.98
N VAL A 243 -14.71 -4.31 21.22
CA VAL A 243 -13.69 -3.37 21.71
C VAL A 243 -14.37 -2.14 22.30
N SER A 244 -14.54 -2.06 23.62
CA SER A 244 -14.98 -0.82 24.30
C SER A 244 -13.80 0.14 24.57
N VAL A 245 -12.58 -0.40 24.61
CA VAL A 245 -11.32 0.29 24.88
C VAL A 245 -10.23 -0.25 23.93
N GLY A 246 -9.56 0.63 23.18
CA GLY A 246 -8.47 0.24 22.28
C GLY A 246 -7.12 0.78 22.74
N HIS A 247 -6.04 0.03 22.47
CA HIS A 247 -4.68 0.45 22.78
C HIS A 247 -3.89 0.72 21.50
N ALA A 248 -3.01 1.72 21.51
CA ALA A 248 -2.40 2.24 20.29
C ALA A 248 -0.89 1.99 20.12
N VAL A 249 -0.23 1.23 21.00
CA VAL A 249 1.16 0.78 20.81
C VAL A 249 1.43 -0.53 21.56
N ALA A 250 1.44 -1.70 20.92
CA ALA A 250 1.83 -2.94 21.60
C ALA A 250 3.35 -3.14 21.69
N LEU A 251 3.81 -3.59 22.87
CA LEU A 251 4.96 -4.49 23.02
C LEU A 251 4.43 -5.88 23.39
N ALA A 252 5.21 -6.90 23.03
CA ALA A 252 4.95 -8.35 22.84
C ALA A 252 3.97 -9.12 23.77
N GLU A 253 3.35 -8.51 24.78
CA GLU A 253 2.49 -9.17 25.78
C GLU A 253 1.08 -8.54 25.90
N ALA A 254 0.60 -7.84 24.87
CA ALA A 254 -0.74 -7.23 24.93
C ALA A 254 -1.87 -8.26 24.74
N THR A 255 -2.67 -8.49 25.79
CA THR A 255 -3.88 -9.34 25.79
C THR A 255 -5.12 -8.65 25.16
N ARG A 256 -4.94 -7.50 24.50
CA ARG A 256 -5.99 -6.63 23.96
C ARG A 256 -5.62 -6.15 22.56
N PRO A 257 -6.60 -5.87 21.67
CA PRO A 257 -6.32 -5.41 20.32
C PRO A 257 -5.49 -4.13 20.34
N SER A 258 -4.45 -4.12 19.52
CA SER A 258 -3.47 -3.03 19.43
C SER A 258 -3.18 -2.64 17.99
N THR A 259 -3.09 -1.33 17.74
CA THR A 259 -2.63 -0.72 16.49
C THR A 259 -1.38 0.11 16.77
N ALA A 260 -0.69 0.64 15.75
CA ALA A 260 0.25 1.76 15.93
C ALA A 260 -0.50 3.11 15.91
N LEU A 261 0.12 4.14 16.49
CA LEU A 261 -0.26 5.53 16.28
C LEU A 261 0.28 6.00 14.93
N GLY A 262 -0.54 6.72 14.17
CA GLY A 262 -0.11 7.36 12.93
C GLY A 262 0.54 8.72 13.21
N LEU A 263 0.00 9.78 12.62
CA LEU A 263 0.52 11.14 12.74
C LEU A 263 -0.31 12.00 13.69
N ARG A 264 0.36 12.96 14.33
CA ARG A 264 -0.32 14.09 14.96
C ARG A 264 -0.51 15.17 13.90
N LEU A 265 -1.75 15.61 13.73
CA LEU A 265 -2.15 16.55 12.70
C LEU A 265 -2.82 17.76 13.33
N ARG A 266 -2.62 18.95 12.76
CA ARG A 266 -3.47 20.13 12.95
C ARG A 266 -4.36 20.29 11.74
N LEU A 267 -5.66 20.10 11.92
CA LEU A 267 -6.65 20.31 10.86
C LEU A 267 -6.82 21.81 10.57
N ARG A 268 -7.40 22.15 9.42
CA ARG A 268 -7.65 23.55 9.01
C ARG A 268 -8.47 24.38 10.00
N ASN A 269 -9.29 23.72 10.80
CA ASN A 269 -10.08 24.35 11.86
C ASN A 269 -9.30 24.56 13.18
N GLY A 270 -7.99 24.29 13.18
CA GLY A 270 -7.09 24.46 14.31
C GLY A 270 -7.13 23.33 15.34
N VAL A 271 -7.93 22.27 15.14
CA VAL A 271 -7.92 21.14 16.07
C VAL A 271 -6.81 20.18 15.76
N GLU A 272 -6.14 19.78 16.83
CA GLU A 272 -5.13 18.75 16.82
C GLU A 272 -5.74 17.38 17.08
N ALA A 273 -5.28 16.39 16.33
CA ALA A 273 -5.69 15.00 16.49
C ALA A 273 -4.52 14.06 16.19
N ILE A 274 -4.58 12.83 16.71
CA ILE A 274 -3.70 11.74 16.27
C ILE A 274 -4.48 10.77 15.38
N THR A 275 -3.92 10.40 14.23
CA THR A 275 -4.52 9.41 13.34
C THR A 275 -4.34 8.00 13.90
N VAL A 276 -5.38 7.19 13.76
CA VAL A 276 -5.39 5.77 14.09
C VAL A 276 -6.19 5.01 13.03
N VAL A 277 -5.89 3.72 12.82
CA VAL A 277 -6.67 2.90 11.88
C VAL A 277 -8.04 2.59 12.46
N THR A 278 -9.10 2.72 11.66
CA THR A 278 -10.47 2.48 12.14
C THR A 278 -10.64 1.03 12.58
N HIS A 279 -10.09 0.12 11.80
CA HIS A 279 -10.32 -1.30 11.96
C HIS A 279 -9.75 -1.90 13.26
N GLY A 280 -8.77 -1.24 13.88
CA GLY A 280 -8.23 -1.63 15.19
C GLY A 280 -9.20 -1.38 16.35
N PHE A 281 -10.27 -0.63 16.12
CA PHE A 281 -11.25 -0.24 17.14
C PHE A 281 -12.65 -0.77 16.86
N VAL A 282 -12.83 -1.67 15.89
CA VAL A 282 -14.13 -2.27 15.55
C VAL A 282 -13.98 -3.79 15.47
N PRO A 283 -14.97 -4.57 15.92
CA PRO A 283 -14.89 -6.02 15.87
C PRO A 283 -15.02 -6.54 14.44
N ASP A 284 -14.48 -7.74 14.19
CA ASP A 284 -14.59 -8.43 12.90
C ASP A 284 -16.04 -8.66 12.49
N SER A 285 -16.31 -8.67 11.17
CA SER A 285 -17.60 -9.04 10.61
C SER A 285 -17.95 -10.50 10.96
N GLN A 286 -18.96 -10.67 11.82
CA GLN A 286 -19.50 -11.95 12.26
C GLN A 286 -21.03 -11.79 12.25
N GLY A 287 -21.58 -11.67 11.04
CA GLY A 287 -22.91 -11.11 10.78
C GLY A 287 -24.03 -11.73 11.61
N SER A 288 -24.54 -10.97 12.58
CA SER A 288 -25.80 -11.25 13.29
C SER A 288 -26.84 -10.13 13.09
N VAL A 289 -28.11 -10.45 13.35
CA VAL A 289 -29.26 -9.53 13.14
C VAL A 289 -29.17 -8.29 14.04
N MET A 290 -28.67 -8.44 15.28
CA MET A 290 -28.54 -7.32 16.22
C MET A 290 -27.43 -6.32 15.81
N GLU A 291 -26.48 -6.78 15.00
CA GLU A 291 -25.43 -5.93 14.43
C GLU A 291 -25.93 -5.05 13.30
N HIS A 292 -26.93 -5.49 12.54
CA HIS A 292 -27.59 -4.69 11.50
C HIS A 292 -28.43 -3.55 12.10
N PHE A 293 -29.12 -3.79 13.22
CA PHE A 293 -29.82 -2.74 13.96
C PHE A 293 -28.84 -1.68 14.51
N SER A 294 -27.70 -2.12 15.04
CA SER A 294 -26.64 -1.23 15.51
C SER A 294 -26.04 -0.38 14.38
N TYR A 295 -25.87 -0.95 13.18
CA TYR A 295 -25.44 -0.21 11.98
C TYR A 295 -26.41 0.93 11.63
N TRP A 296 -27.72 0.67 11.66
CA TRP A 296 -28.73 1.68 11.37
C TRP A 296 -28.74 2.84 12.38
N VAL A 297 -28.68 2.53 13.68
CA VAL A 297 -28.57 3.54 14.75
C VAL A 297 -27.28 4.37 14.62
N ASN A 298 -26.17 3.74 14.20
CA ASN A 298 -24.89 4.42 14.00
C ASN A 298 -24.92 5.39 12.82
N ASN A 299 -25.58 5.03 11.72
CA ASN A 299 -25.74 5.93 10.57
C ASN A 299 -26.52 7.19 10.98
N ALA A 300 -27.55 7.03 11.82
CA ALA A 300 -28.27 8.16 12.40
C ALA A 300 -27.37 9.01 13.32
N LYS A 301 -26.59 8.40 14.23
CA LYS A 301 -25.65 9.12 15.11
C LYS A 301 -24.57 9.87 14.34
N LYS A 302 -24.00 9.27 13.28
CA LYS A 302 -22.99 9.90 12.42
C LYS A 302 -23.58 11.06 11.62
N THR A 303 -24.80 10.89 11.11
CA THR A 303 -25.54 11.95 10.43
C THR A 303 -25.76 13.13 11.39
N LEU A 304 -26.12 12.86 12.64
CA LEU A 304 -26.30 13.90 13.67
C LEU A 304 -24.97 14.52 14.13
N SER A 305 -23.88 13.75 14.21
CA SER A 305 -22.57 14.27 14.61
C SER A 305 -21.95 15.19 13.57
N ARG A 306 -22.30 15.04 12.28
CA ARG A 306 -21.92 15.99 11.22
C ARG A 306 -22.51 17.40 11.43
N PHE A 307 -23.57 17.53 12.24
CA PHE A 307 -24.17 18.81 12.61
C PHE A 307 -23.67 19.37 13.94
N LEU A 308 -22.81 18.65 14.66
CA LEU A 308 -22.18 19.18 15.86
C LEU A 308 -20.96 20.03 15.48
N PRO A 309 -20.84 21.28 15.96
CA PRO A 309 -19.66 22.09 15.72
C PRO A 309 -18.41 21.43 16.28
N PHE A 310 -17.31 21.53 15.54
CA PHE A 310 -16.01 20.97 15.89
C PHE A 310 -15.51 21.39 17.29
N SER A 311 -15.98 22.53 17.80
CA SER A 311 -15.70 23.07 19.13
C SER A 311 -16.39 22.32 20.27
N ALA A 312 -17.56 21.71 20.05
CA ALA A 312 -18.33 21.04 21.10
C ALA A 312 -17.64 19.76 21.66
N ALA A 313 -16.64 19.24 20.94
CA ALA A 313 -15.83 18.11 21.39
C ALA A 313 -14.75 18.49 22.42
N LYS A 314 -14.40 19.79 22.56
CA LYS A 314 -13.45 20.29 23.57
C LYS A 314 -14.05 20.36 24.97
N ASP A 315 -15.37 20.52 25.08
CA ASP A 315 -16.07 20.79 26.36
C ASP A 315 -16.71 19.55 26.99
N LEU A 316 -16.38 18.35 26.52
CA LEU A 316 -16.86 17.13 27.18
C LEU A 316 -16.01 16.86 28.42
N PRO A 317 -16.63 16.71 29.61
CA PRO A 317 -15.91 16.64 30.88
C PRO A 317 -14.87 15.49 30.86
N PRO A 318 -13.66 15.74 31.41
CA PRO A 318 -12.56 14.77 31.41
C PRO A 318 -12.88 13.48 32.18
N ASP A 319 -13.81 13.56 33.13
CA ASP A 319 -14.16 12.50 34.07
C ASP A 319 -15.68 12.27 34.12
N GLY A 320 -16.22 11.74 33.03
CA GLY A 320 -17.49 11.01 33.05
C GLY A 320 -17.19 9.55 32.73
N GLU A 321 -17.00 8.73 33.76
CA GLU A 321 -16.83 7.28 33.62
C GLU A 321 -18.16 6.68 33.15
N VAL A 322 -18.46 6.79 31.85
CA VAL A 322 -19.52 6.01 31.24
C VAL A 322 -18.97 4.58 31.11
N ARG A 323 -19.19 3.80 32.17
CA ARG A 323 -19.03 2.33 32.20
C ARG A 323 -20.13 1.61 31.41
N GLU A 324 -20.77 2.27 30.45
CA GLU A 324 -21.53 1.53 29.46
C GLU A 324 -20.50 0.84 28.57
N THR A 325 -20.54 -0.48 28.58
CA THR A 325 -19.94 -1.30 27.53
C THR A 325 -20.45 -0.74 26.20
N VAL A 326 -19.60 0.03 25.51
CA VAL A 326 -19.92 0.55 24.18
C VAL A 326 -19.97 -0.66 23.25
N THR A 327 -21.16 -1.26 23.14
CA THR A 327 -21.48 -2.48 22.38
C THR A 327 -21.44 -2.27 20.86
N TYR A 328 -20.92 -1.13 20.40
CA TYR A 328 -21.11 -0.65 19.04
C TYR A 328 -19.89 -0.96 18.14
N ARG A 329 -20.18 -1.39 16.90
CA ARG A 329 -19.24 -1.49 15.77
C ARG A 329 -18.71 -0.12 15.28
N SER A 330 -19.11 0.99 15.89
CA SER A 330 -18.57 2.31 15.56
C SER A 330 -17.27 2.56 16.33
N PRO A 331 -16.23 3.12 15.71
CA PRO A 331 -15.03 3.54 16.43
C PRO A 331 -15.27 4.80 17.27
N LEU A 332 -16.31 5.59 16.97
CA LEU A 332 -16.58 6.88 17.60
C LEU A 332 -16.86 6.74 19.11
N GLY A 333 -16.29 7.65 19.89
CA GLY A 333 -16.44 7.72 21.34
C GLY A 333 -15.52 6.78 22.12
N LYS A 334 -14.86 5.81 21.46
CA LYS A 334 -13.95 4.87 22.12
C LYS A 334 -12.74 5.61 22.68
N THR A 335 -12.39 5.28 23.92
CA THR A 335 -11.21 5.85 24.57
C THR A 335 -9.97 5.09 24.09
N VAL A 336 -8.93 5.86 23.75
CA VAL A 336 -7.65 5.35 23.25
C VAL A 336 -6.59 5.53 24.32
N TRP A 337 -5.91 4.43 24.62
CA TRP A 337 -4.85 4.35 25.61
C TRP A 337 -3.52 4.00 24.95
N LEU A 338 -2.42 4.48 25.51
CA LEU A 338 -1.11 4.00 25.14
C LEU A 338 -0.92 2.59 25.71
N ALA A 339 -0.63 1.58 24.89
CA ALA A 339 -0.59 0.21 25.41
C ALA A 339 0.54 0.01 26.40
N ASN A 340 0.33 -0.97 27.29
CA ASN A 340 1.20 -1.29 28.42
C ASN A 340 1.43 -0.09 29.36
N THR A 341 0.56 0.92 29.32
CA THR A 341 0.53 2.05 30.24
C THR A 341 -0.90 2.36 30.69
N ASN A 342 -1.04 3.13 31.76
CA ASN A 342 -2.33 3.72 32.18
C ASN A 342 -2.52 5.14 31.61
N THR A 343 -1.84 5.47 30.50
CA THR A 343 -1.89 6.80 29.90
C THR A 343 -3.03 6.87 28.88
N LYS A 344 -4.06 7.65 29.19
CA LYS A 344 -5.15 8.00 28.27
C LYS A 344 -4.64 9.03 27.26
N ILE A 345 -4.70 8.71 25.96
CA ILE A 345 -4.32 9.63 24.88
C ILE A 345 -5.52 10.52 24.51
N GLY A 346 -6.72 9.95 24.53
CA GLY A 346 -7.92 10.69 24.17
C GLY A 346 -9.05 9.77 23.79
N ARG A 347 -9.94 10.27 22.93
CA ARG A 347 -11.05 9.49 22.38
C ARG A 347 -11.16 9.69 20.88
N ILE A 348 -11.69 8.69 20.20
CA ILE A 348 -11.99 8.79 18.77
C ILE A 348 -13.18 9.74 18.61
N ALA A 349 -12.93 10.92 18.06
CA ALA A 349 -13.94 11.95 17.85
C ALA A 349 -14.48 11.94 16.40
N TYR A 350 -13.67 11.46 15.45
CA TYR A 350 -14.02 11.44 14.02
C TYR A 350 -13.58 10.13 13.37
N THR A 351 -14.31 9.70 12.35
CA THR A 351 -13.98 8.54 11.52
C THR A 351 -14.39 8.78 10.08
N PHE A 352 -13.55 8.35 9.15
CA PHE A 352 -13.77 8.45 7.71
C PHE A 352 -14.43 7.20 7.13
N ASP A 353 -14.72 6.20 7.97
CA ASP A 353 -15.30 4.93 7.55
C ASP A 353 -16.71 4.72 8.11
N GLU A 354 -17.41 3.79 7.48
CA GLU A 354 -18.67 3.20 7.92
C GLU A 354 -18.58 1.68 7.68
N PRO A 355 -17.80 0.94 8.49
CA PRO A 355 -17.57 -0.49 8.25
C PRO A 355 -18.89 -1.27 8.24
N HIS A 356 -19.10 -2.07 7.20
CA HIS A 356 -20.31 -2.89 7.07
C HIS A 356 -20.23 -4.14 7.97
N PRO A 357 -21.30 -4.51 8.70
CA PRO A 357 -21.25 -5.62 9.67
C PRO A 357 -21.02 -7.00 9.06
N SER A 358 -21.39 -7.20 7.78
CA SER A 358 -21.26 -8.49 7.08
C SER A 358 -20.07 -8.57 6.11
N ARG A 359 -19.27 -7.51 5.98
CA ARG A 359 -18.16 -7.49 5.02
C ARG A 359 -16.82 -7.65 5.73
N PRO A 360 -15.97 -8.60 5.30
CA PRO A 360 -14.65 -8.75 5.85
C PRO A 360 -13.81 -7.54 5.49
N TYR A 361 -12.92 -7.14 6.40
CA TYR A 361 -11.91 -6.15 6.09
C TYR A 361 -10.98 -6.68 4.97
N PRO A 362 -10.50 -5.84 4.03
CA PRO A 362 -10.67 -4.39 3.90
C PRO A 362 -11.96 -3.99 3.18
N SER A 363 -12.70 -4.96 2.63
CA SER A 363 -13.98 -4.72 1.98
C SER A 363 -14.98 -4.03 2.93
N GLY A 364 -15.55 -2.90 2.47
CA GLY A 364 -16.44 -2.06 3.28
C GLY A 364 -15.76 -0.91 4.04
N TYR A 365 -14.45 -0.72 3.89
CA TYR A 365 -13.72 0.45 4.38
C TYR A 365 -13.37 1.38 3.21
N LYS A 366 -13.38 2.70 3.46
CA LYS A 366 -13.04 3.71 2.46
C LYS A 366 -11.62 4.21 2.61
N HIS A 367 -11.23 4.48 3.85
CA HIS A 367 -9.96 5.10 4.22
C HIS A 367 -9.27 4.37 5.38
N ASP A 368 -10.03 3.59 6.15
CA ASP A 368 -9.56 2.93 7.36
C ASP A 368 -8.83 3.89 8.32
N LEU A 369 -9.46 5.05 8.56
CA LEU A 369 -8.88 6.18 9.25
C LEU A 369 -9.86 6.80 10.24
N SER A 370 -9.38 6.98 11.47
CA SER A 370 -10.08 7.65 12.57
C SER A 370 -9.16 8.64 13.28
N LEU A 371 -9.74 9.65 13.93
CA LEU A 371 -9.01 10.72 14.61
C LEU A 371 -9.28 10.73 16.11
N VAL A 372 -8.19 10.66 16.88
CA VAL A 372 -8.19 10.76 18.34
C VAL A 372 -7.98 12.22 18.73
N VAL A 373 -8.84 12.75 19.59
CA VAL A 373 -8.74 14.10 20.17
C VAL A 373 -8.70 13.99 21.70
N GLY A 374 -7.93 14.87 22.36
CA GLY A 374 -7.83 14.91 23.82
C GLY A 374 -6.44 15.32 24.31
N GLN A 375 -5.94 14.62 25.32
CA GLN A 375 -4.59 14.78 25.87
C GLN A 375 -3.58 14.04 24.98
N LEU A 376 -3.37 14.59 23.78
CA LEU A 376 -2.53 13.96 22.76
C LEU A 376 -1.09 13.84 23.23
N VAL A 377 -0.49 12.68 22.94
CA VAL A 377 0.93 12.46 23.19
C VAL A 377 1.79 13.10 22.10
N ASP A 378 3.00 13.45 22.48
CA ASP A 378 4.03 13.86 21.53
C ASP A 378 4.54 12.63 20.75
N LEU A 379 4.56 12.75 19.42
CA LEU A 379 5.02 11.69 18.53
C LEU A 379 6.41 12.04 18.02
N LYS A 380 7.37 11.13 18.23
CA LYS A 380 8.74 11.30 17.76
C LYS A 380 8.95 10.48 16.49
N PRO A 381 9.41 11.09 15.38
CA PRO A 381 9.81 10.34 14.20
C PRO A 381 11.13 9.61 14.48
N PRO A 382 11.56 8.70 13.57
CA PRO A 382 12.92 8.19 13.55
C PRO A 382 13.98 9.31 13.60
N TRP A 383 15.16 8.99 14.11
CA TRP A 383 16.24 9.96 14.31
C TRP A 383 16.66 10.63 13.00
N GLY A 384 16.75 11.96 12.99
CA GLY A 384 17.24 12.73 11.84
C GLY A 384 16.15 13.45 11.03
N ILE A 385 14.91 12.95 11.07
CA ILE A 385 13.75 13.61 10.45
C ILE A 385 13.33 14.80 11.31
N GLN A 386 13.31 15.99 10.71
CA GLN A 386 12.93 17.24 11.36
C GLN A 386 11.60 17.79 10.85
N GLU A 387 11.23 17.45 9.63
CA GLU A 387 10.03 17.95 8.96
C GLU A 387 9.32 16.83 8.20
N LEU A 388 7.98 16.82 8.28
CA LEU A 388 7.12 15.95 7.48
C LEU A 388 6.19 16.79 6.63
N LYS A 389 6.06 16.42 5.36
CA LYS A 389 5.12 17.02 4.41
C LYS A 389 4.21 15.95 3.84
N TRP A 390 3.07 16.33 3.27
CA TRP A 390 2.32 15.41 2.44
C TRP A 390 3.01 15.27 1.09
N GLY A 391 3.15 14.02 0.63
CA GLY A 391 3.59 13.68 -0.72
C GLY A 391 2.40 13.46 -1.64
N GLU A 392 2.65 13.59 -2.94
CA GLU A 392 1.64 13.33 -3.95
C GLU A 392 1.65 11.86 -4.39
N TYR A 393 0.49 11.34 -4.82
CA TYR A 393 0.37 9.94 -5.22
C TYR A 393 1.14 9.61 -6.50
N GLN A 394 1.18 10.54 -7.45
CA GLN A 394 1.95 10.40 -8.68
C GLN A 394 3.45 10.31 -8.40
N ASP A 395 3.99 11.05 -7.42
CA ASP A 395 5.41 11.00 -7.07
C ASP A 395 5.79 9.64 -6.46
N ALA A 396 4.87 9.07 -5.67
CA ALA A 396 5.04 7.73 -5.11
C ALA A 396 5.01 6.64 -6.19
N LEU A 397 4.12 6.76 -7.18
CA LEU A 397 4.00 5.80 -8.28
C LEU A 397 5.06 5.98 -9.37
N ASP A 398 5.59 7.20 -9.57
CA ASP A 398 6.70 7.47 -10.48
C ASP A 398 8.04 6.96 -9.94
N ASN A 399 8.08 6.55 -8.67
CA ASN A 399 9.31 6.18 -7.96
C ASN A 399 10.41 7.26 -8.09
N ALA A 400 10.02 8.53 -7.94
CA ALA A 400 10.96 9.65 -7.94
C ALA A 400 11.90 9.69 -6.70
N GLY A 401 11.80 8.72 -5.79
CA GLY A 401 12.66 8.59 -4.61
C GLY A 401 12.51 7.24 -3.90
N SER A 402 13.42 6.94 -2.98
CA SER A 402 13.32 5.76 -2.11
C SER A 402 12.04 5.87 -1.27
N ALA A 403 11.26 4.79 -1.18
CA ALA A 403 10.15 4.71 -0.23
C ALA A 403 10.58 3.92 1.03
N PHE A 404 9.96 4.21 2.16
CA PHE A 404 10.17 3.47 3.40
C PHE A 404 8.95 3.58 4.33
N ILE A 405 8.84 2.67 5.30
CA ILE A 405 7.79 2.73 6.32
C ILE A 405 8.32 3.44 7.55
N CYS A 406 7.66 4.51 7.96
CA CYS A 406 8.00 5.28 9.15
C CYS A 406 7.04 4.92 10.29
N ARG A 407 7.60 4.37 11.38
CA ARG A 407 6.88 4.15 12.64
C ARG A 407 7.19 5.28 13.63
N PHE A 408 6.14 5.86 14.22
CA PHE A 408 6.28 6.90 15.24
C PHE A 408 6.31 6.30 16.64
N ASN A 409 7.28 6.74 17.43
CA ASN A 409 7.45 6.24 18.80
C ASN A 409 6.77 7.17 19.81
N PRO A 410 6.13 6.61 20.86
CA PRO A 410 5.64 7.40 21.97
C PRO A 410 6.82 7.97 22.81
N PRO A 411 6.59 8.99 23.65
CA PRO A 411 7.66 9.72 24.36
C PRO A 411 8.55 8.86 25.26
N ASN A 412 8.02 7.73 25.75
CA ASN A 412 8.64 6.86 26.76
C ASN A 412 9.37 5.64 26.15
N ASP A 413 9.47 5.54 24.84
CA ASP A 413 10.25 4.47 24.19
C ASP A 413 11.74 4.86 24.12
N TYR A 414 12.43 4.69 25.25
CA TYR A 414 13.84 5.06 25.43
C TYR A 414 14.84 4.18 24.66
N GLY A 415 14.38 3.12 23.98
CA GLY A 415 15.24 2.18 23.26
C GLY A 415 15.98 2.80 22.07
N ALA A 416 15.32 3.70 21.34
CA ALA A 416 15.83 4.28 20.10
C ALA A 416 16.81 5.46 20.30
N ALA A 417 16.59 6.27 21.34
CA ALA A 417 17.34 7.52 21.55
C ALA A 417 18.82 7.32 21.96
N ARG A 418 19.24 6.11 22.34
CA ARG A 418 20.56 5.87 22.94
C ARG A 418 21.67 5.44 21.97
N ARG A 419 21.39 5.12 20.70
CA ARG A 419 22.42 4.47 19.84
C ARG A 419 22.92 5.26 18.62
N GLY A 420 22.35 6.43 18.28
CA GLY A 420 22.78 7.18 17.09
C GLY A 420 22.68 6.38 15.78
N TYR A 421 21.94 5.27 15.81
CA TYR A 421 21.71 4.31 14.75
C TYR A 421 20.20 4.24 14.61
N ILE A 422 19.68 4.56 13.42
CA ILE A 422 18.28 4.26 13.08
C ILE A 422 18.24 2.74 13.02
N PRO A 423 17.55 2.06 13.94
CA PRO A 423 17.39 0.62 13.83
C PRO A 423 16.77 0.34 12.45
N THR A 424 17.39 -0.49 11.61
CA THR A 424 16.89 -0.80 10.26
C THR A 424 15.47 -1.38 10.30
N ASP A 425 15.08 -1.93 11.45
CA ASP A 425 13.74 -2.35 11.84
C ASP A 425 12.75 -1.22 12.08
N GLN A 426 13.13 0.06 12.20
CA GLN A 426 12.21 1.19 12.39
C GLN A 426 11.86 1.93 11.10
N ALA A 427 12.62 1.70 10.03
CA ALA A 427 12.43 2.35 8.74
C ALA A 427 12.69 1.39 7.57
N PRO A 428 11.94 0.27 7.45
CA PRO A 428 12.16 -0.69 6.38
C PRO A 428 11.91 -0.03 5.03
N ARG A 429 12.80 -0.30 4.07
CA ARG A 429 12.65 0.18 2.69
C ARG A 429 11.38 -0.39 2.10
N ALA A 430 10.73 0.39 1.25
CA ALA A 430 9.54 0.01 0.52
C ALA A 430 9.72 0.25 -0.98
N LEU A 431 8.98 -0.49 -1.78
CA LEU A 431 8.83 -0.26 -3.21
C LEU A 431 7.34 -0.34 -3.55
N LEU A 432 6.81 0.72 -4.14
CA LEU A 432 5.44 0.69 -4.66
C LEU A 432 5.36 -0.35 -5.77
N GLU A 433 4.34 -1.19 -5.72
CA GLU A 433 4.11 -2.27 -6.70
C GLU A 433 2.87 -1.99 -7.55
N GLY A 434 2.00 -1.09 -7.11
CA GLY A 434 0.86 -0.66 -7.89
C GLY A 434 -0.27 -0.03 -7.08
N THR A 435 -1.47 -0.15 -7.62
CA THR A 435 -2.71 0.40 -7.06
C THR A 435 -3.78 -0.68 -6.98
N GLU A 436 -4.69 -0.56 -6.02
CA GLU A 436 -5.83 -1.45 -5.84
C GLU A 436 -7.13 -0.65 -5.70
N TYR A 437 -8.19 -1.17 -6.30
CA TYR A 437 -9.54 -0.63 -6.20
C TYR A 437 -10.48 -1.75 -5.80
N LEU A 438 -11.23 -1.54 -4.74
CA LEU A 438 -12.27 -2.45 -4.28
C LEU A 438 -13.62 -1.75 -4.39
N TRP A 439 -14.68 -2.51 -4.67
CA TRP A 439 -16.03 -1.98 -4.69
C TRP A 439 -17.03 -2.94 -4.03
N ASP A 440 -17.95 -2.34 -3.30
CA ASP A 440 -19.09 -3.04 -2.71
C ASP A 440 -20.33 -2.76 -3.56
N ARG A 441 -20.87 -3.82 -4.16
CA ARG A 441 -22.02 -3.74 -5.04
C ARG A 441 -23.33 -3.49 -4.30
N ASP A 442 -23.43 -3.91 -3.04
CA ASP A 442 -24.67 -3.76 -2.28
C ASP A 442 -24.84 -2.30 -1.84
N ASN A 443 -23.73 -1.69 -1.40
CA ASN A 443 -23.72 -0.31 -0.92
C ASN A 443 -23.32 0.71 -1.99
N LEU A 444 -23.01 0.23 -3.20
CA LEU A 444 -22.50 1.04 -4.31
C LEU A 444 -21.32 1.92 -3.87
N THR A 445 -20.38 1.36 -3.10
CA THR A 445 -19.20 2.11 -2.64
C THR A 445 -17.93 1.61 -3.32
N SER A 446 -16.90 2.45 -3.35
CA SER A 446 -15.58 2.04 -3.79
C SER A 446 -14.48 2.71 -2.99
N SER A 447 -13.35 2.04 -2.92
CA SER A 447 -12.13 2.50 -2.27
C SER A 447 -10.95 2.33 -3.21
N ALA A 448 -9.88 3.07 -2.93
CA ALA A 448 -8.62 2.99 -3.65
C ALA A 448 -7.48 2.93 -2.64
N ALA A 449 -6.45 2.15 -2.97
CA ALA A 449 -5.27 1.94 -2.15
C ALA A 449 -4.01 1.91 -3.01
N LEU A 450 -2.89 2.32 -2.40
CA LEU A 450 -1.56 2.01 -2.90
C LEU A 450 -1.13 0.65 -2.38
N ILE A 451 -0.40 -0.11 -3.18
CA ILE A 451 0.15 -1.41 -2.82
C ILE A 451 1.67 -1.36 -2.97
N TRP A 452 2.39 -1.91 -1.99
CA TRP A 452 3.84 -1.95 -1.95
C TRP A 452 4.36 -3.22 -1.32
N ARG A 453 5.66 -3.46 -1.44
CA ARG A 453 6.39 -4.45 -0.63
C ARG A 453 7.44 -3.75 0.22
N THR A 454 7.85 -4.39 1.31
CA THR A 454 8.99 -3.92 2.11
C THR A 454 10.18 -4.85 1.96
N VAL A 455 11.37 -4.35 2.31
CA VAL A 455 12.58 -5.16 2.42
C VAL A 455 13.15 -5.01 3.84
N PRO A 456 13.29 -6.11 4.61
CA PRO A 456 12.89 -7.49 4.25
C PRO A 456 11.36 -7.65 4.14
N ALA A 457 10.92 -8.68 3.41
CA ALA A 457 9.51 -8.96 3.15
C ALA A 457 8.85 -9.68 4.34
N ASP A 458 9.61 -10.53 5.05
CA ASP A 458 9.17 -11.30 6.24
C ASP A 458 8.85 -10.46 7.48
N LEU A 459 9.05 -9.15 7.44
CA LEU A 459 8.82 -8.28 8.57
C LEU A 459 7.33 -8.32 8.96
N ASP A 460 7.03 -9.01 10.06
CA ASP A 460 5.68 -9.12 10.62
C ASP A 460 5.21 -7.76 11.12
N LEU A 461 4.39 -7.13 10.29
CA LEU A 461 3.87 -5.80 10.52
C LEU A 461 2.45 -5.80 11.12
N ARG A 462 1.98 -6.91 11.72
CA ARG A 462 0.69 -6.97 12.43
C ARG A 462 0.58 -6.05 13.65
N THR A 463 1.66 -5.39 14.04
CA THR A 463 1.69 -4.34 15.08
C THR A 463 1.96 -2.94 14.53
N TRP A 464 2.03 -2.79 13.20
CA TRP A 464 2.42 -1.56 12.51
C TRP A 464 1.26 -0.94 11.72
N SER A 465 0.03 -1.39 11.97
CA SER A 465 -1.15 -0.74 11.41
C SER A 465 -1.19 0.73 11.79
N GLY A 466 -1.28 1.62 10.80
CA GLY A 466 -1.24 3.06 11.00
C GLY A 466 0.15 3.70 10.82
N CYS A 467 1.23 2.92 10.64
CA CYS A 467 2.54 3.47 10.27
C CYS A 467 2.47 4.19 8.91
N ALA A 468 3.29 5.22 8.73
CA ALA A 468 3.29 6.02 7.52
C ALA A 468 4.15 5.39 6.42
N LEU A 469 3.64 5.33 5.19
CA LEU A 469 4.45 5.17 3.98
C LEU A 469 5.03 6.53 3.60
N CYS A 470 6.35 6.62 3.55
CA CYS A 470 7.08 7.84 3.27
C CYS A 470 7.92 7.75 1.99
N LEU A 471 8.12 8.88 1.32
CA LEU A 471 9.12 9.10 0.27
C LEU A 471 10.32 9.88 0.82
N GLY A 472 11.50 9.55 0.30
CA GLY A 472 12.79 10.08 0.72
C GLY A 472 13.66 9.02 1.40
N SER A 473 14.72 9.46 2.05
CA SER A 473 15.56 8.61 2.90
C SER A 473 15.24 8.86 4.38
N PRO A 474 15.31 7.83 5.25
CA PRO A 474 15.25 8.02 6.71
C PRO A 474 16.32 8.99 7.25
N SER A 475 17.40 9.23 6.49
CA SER A 475 18.44 10.20 6.81
C SER A 475 18.12 11.65 6.42
N ASP A 476 17.06 11.87 5.64
CA ASP A 476 16.71 13.18 5.14
C ASP A 476 16.06 14.03 6.24
N ARG A 477 16.33 15.34 6.22
CA ARG A 477 15.72 16.28 7.17
C ARG A 477 14.23 16.44 6.96
N THR A 478 13.79 16.38 5.71
CA THR A 478 12.40 16.52 5.29
C THR A 478 12.01 15.28 4.52
N VAL A 479 10.94 14.60 4.94
CA VAL A 479 10.39 13.43 4.24
C VAL A 479 8.90 13.64 3.96
N GLN A 480 8.39 12.96 2.93
CA GLN A 480 7.01 13.12 2.48
C GLN A 480 6.17 11.91 2.85
N VAL A 481 5.02 12.10 3.51
CA VAL A 481 4.07 11.05 3.86
C VAL A 481 3.01 10.94 2.78
N VAL A 482 2.71 9.71 2.34
CA VAL A 482 1.77 9.46 1.24
C VAL A 482 0.51 8.75 1.71
N ALA A 483 0.66 7.69 2.50
CA ALA A 483 -0.43 6.85 2.97
C ALA A 483 -0.10 6.23 4.34
N PHE A 484 -1.07 5.58 4.95
CA PHE A 484 -0.83 4.74 6.13
C PHE A 484 -0.89 3.27 5.74
N GLN A 485 -0.11 2.42 6.40
CA GLN A 485 -0.24 0.98 6.24
C GLN A 485 -1.50 0.51 6.95
N ASN A 486 -2.41 -0.10 6.20
CA ASN A 486 -3.72 -0.53 6.67
C ASN A 486 -3.84 -2.07 6.64
N PHE A 487 -3.46 -2.68 5.52
CA PHE A 487 -3.65 -4.11 5.30
C PHE A 487 -2.41 -4.77 4.70
N GLN A 488 -2.42 -6.09 4.76
CA GLN A 488 -1.55 -6.96 4.00
C GLN A 488 -2.42 -7.82 3.09
N CYS A 489 -1.87 -8.23 1.96
CA CYS A 489 -2.55 -9.11 1.03
C CYS A 489 -1.55 -10.05 0.39
N THR A 490 -1.97 -11.30 0.19
CA THR A 490 -1.21 -12.25 -0.62
C THR A 490 -1.70 -12.19 -2.06
N ILE A 491 -0.89 -12.68 -3.00
CA ILE A 491 -1.34 -12.90 -4.37
C ILE A 491 -1.25 -14.40 -4.64
N ARG A 492 -2.39 -15.08 -4.47
CA ARG A 492 -2.51 -16.53 -4.73
C ARG A 492 -2.95 -16.77 -6.16
N ARG A 493 -2.40 -17.84 -6.76
CA ARG A 493 -2.75 -18.27 -8.12
C ARG A 493 -4.23 -18.65 -8.20
N ASP A 494 -4.69 -19.45 -7.24
CA ASP A 494 -5.91 -20.26 -7.35
C ASP A 494 -6.59 -20.50 -6.00
N GLY A 495 -6.23 -19.74 -4.97
CA GLY A 495 -6.87 -19.93 -3.66
C GLY A 495 -6.51 -21.23 -2.96
N THR A 496 -5.51 -22.00 -3.43
CA THR A 496 -5.01 -23.15 -2.66
C THR A 496 -4.65 -22.67 -1.27
N GLU A 497 -5.35 -23.20 -0.26
CA GLU A 497 -5.04 -22.98 1.13
C GLU A 497 -3.55 -23.29 1.32
N SER A 498 -2.78 -22.31 1.79
CA SER A 498 -1.50 -22.61 2.39
C SER A 498 -1.76 -23.64 3.48
N ASP A 499 -0.99 -24.74 3.52
CA ASP A 499 -0.85 -25.45 4.78
C ASP A 499 -0.44 -24.37 5.81
N PRO A 500 -1.18 -24.14 6.90
CA PRO A 500 -0.83 -23.13 7.89
C PRO A 500 0.57 -23.36 8.50
N ASN A 501 1.18 -24.53 8.28
CA ASN A 501 2.56 -24.84 8.65
C ASN A 501 3.59 -24.61 7.53
N GLU A 502 3.18 -24.41 6.28
CA GLU A 502 4.07 -24.07 5.16
C GLU A 502 3.98 -22.57 4.88
N ARG A 503 5.05 -21.83 5.22
CA ARG A 503 5.25 -20.47 4.72
C ARG A 503 5.40 -20.54 3.20
N THR A 504 4.33 -20.30 2.45
CA THR A 504 4.47 -20.02 1.02
C THR A 504 5.09 -18.63 0.87
N THR A 505 6.16 -18.48 0.08
CA THR A 505 7.03 -17.28 0.06
C THR A 505 6.43 -16.02 -0.60
N PHE A 506 5.13 -15.99 -0.92
CA PHE A 506 4.47 -14.82 -1.56
C PHE A 506 3.79 -13.89 -0.56
N ASP A 507 4.23 -14.00 0.67
CA ASP A 507 3.54 -13.56 1.86
C ASP A 507 3.73 -12.03 2.03
N TYR A 508 2.67 -11.31 1.62
CA TYR A 508 2.30 -9.97 2.04
C TYR A 508 2.87 -8.79 1.24
N PHE A 509 2.23 -8.48 0.10
CA PHE A 509 2.14 -7.07 -0.30
C PHE A 509 1.40 -6.30 0.80
N LYS A 510 1.85 -5.10 1.09
CA LYS A 510 1.23 -4.16 2.02
C LYS A 510 0.39 -3.16 1.25
N GLY A 511 -0.66 -2.68 1.90
CA GLY A 511 -1.59 -1.75 1.29
C GLY A 511 -2.03 -0.67 2.25
N GLY A 512 -2.31 0.49 1.67
CA GLY A 512 -2.75 1.68 2.38
C GLY A 512 -3.79 2.42 1.57
N PHE A 513 -4.94 2.72 2.18
CA PHE A 513 -5.99 3.46 1.50
C PHE A 513 -5.54 4.88 1.21
N LEU A 514 -6.07 5.47 0.13
CA LEU A 514 -5.88 6.89 -0.12
C LEU A 514 -6.50 7.72 1.00
N LEU A 515 -5.83 8.81 1.34
CA LEU A 515 -6.20 9.69 2.43
C LEU A 515 -7.27 10.69 1.98
N PRO A 516 -8.26 10.99 2.84
CA PRO A 516 -9.21 12.07 2.59
C PRO A 516 -8.51 13.41 2.33
N GLU A 517 -9.11 14.25 1.49
CA GLU A 517 -8.54 15.56 1.14
C GLU A 517 -8.26 16.43 2.38
N GLU A 518 -9.19 16.43 3.35
CA GLU A 518 -9.05 17.17 4.61
C GLU A 518 -7.79 16.76 5.40
N ILE A 519 -7.38 15.50 5.29
CA ILE A 519 -6.19 14.97 5.95
C ILE A 519 -4.93 15.38 5.20
N ARG A 520 -4.93 15.27 3.87
CA ARG A 520 -3.81 15.73 3.02
C ARG A 520 -3.58 17.23 3.08
N GLN A 521 -4.58 18.00 3.53
CA GLN A 521 -4.50 19.44 3.71
C GLN A 521 -4.20 19.86 5.16
N ALA A 522 -4.10 18.91 6.08
CA ALA A 522 -3.75 19.16 7.47
C ALA A 522 -2.24 19.39 7.63
N GLU A 523 -1.85 20.17 8.64
CA GLU A 523 -0.44 20.33 9.00
C GLU A 523 0.02 19.11 9.81
N ILE A 524 1.16 18.51 9.44
CA ILE A 524 1.75 17.42 10.22
C ILE A 524 2.56 18.04 11.36
N ILE A 525 2.19 17.72 12.61
CA ILE A 525 2.88 18.23 13.80
C ILE A 525 3.94 17.21 14.22
N LEU A 526 5.18 17.67 14.32
CA LEU A 526 6.28 16.92 14.90
C LEU A 526 6.75 17.57 16.20
N SER A 527 7.06 16.74 17.19
CA SER A 527 7.74 17.20 18.39
C SER A 527 9.23 17.43 18.10
N PRO A 528 9.83 18.55 18.51
CA PRO A 528 11.26 18.81 18.31
C PRO A 528 12.12 17.67 18.89
N GLN A 529 13.06 17.14 18.10
CA GLN A 529 14.09 16.25 18.62
C GLN A 529 15.15 17.09 19.34
N GLU A 530 15.34 16.89 20.65
CA GLU A 530 16.47 17.48 21.37
C GLU A 530 17.77 16.84 20.85
N PHE A 531 18.56 17.59 20.11
CA PHE A 531 19.90 17.17 19.75
C PHE A 531 20.75 17.14 21.01
N PRO A 532 21.38 16.01 21.39
CA PRO A 532 22.41 16.05 22.41
C PRO A 532 23.46 17.04 21.94
N VAL A 533 23.65 18.11 22.72
CA VAL A 533 24.70 19.09 22.51
C VAL A 533 25.96 18.31 22.22
N ARG A 534 26.50 18.46 21.00
CA ARG A 534 27.81 17.93 20.64
C ARG A 534 28.72 18.39 21.78
N ARG A 535 29.15 17.48 22.66
CA ARG A 535 30.24 17.80 23.58
C ARG A 535 31.34 18.25 22.63
N GLN A 536 31.62 19.55 22.60
CA GLN A 536 32.83 20.04 21.99
C GLN A 536 33.91 19.21 22.66
N PHE A 537 34.49 18.28 21.91
CA PHE A 537 35.80 17.78 22.27
C PHE A 537 36.64 19.05 22.29
N GLN A 538 36.94 19.55 23.48
CA GLN A 538 37.96 20.55 23.68
C GLN A 538 39.27 19.87 23.29
N SER A 539 39.54 19.84 21.98
CA SER A 539 40.88 19.68 21.46
C SER A 539 41.48 21.08 21.38
N GLU A 540 41.69 21.70 22.54
CA GLU A 540 42.75 22.69 22.66
C GLU A 540 43.94 21.98 23.29
N PRO A 541 45.10 21.91 22.63
CA PRO A 541 46.30 21.36 23.24
C PRO A 541 46.80 22.36 24.28
N THR A 542 46.59 22.06 25.56
CA THR A 542 47.31 22.73 26.65
C THR A 542 48.79 22.37 26.52
N SER A 543 49.57 23.33 26.03
CA SER A 543 51.02 23.26 26.00
C SER A 543 51.57 23.52 27.41
N ASP A 544 51.58 22.50 28.26
CA ASP A 544 52.37 22.50 29.48
C ASP A 544 53.60 21.58 29.30
N PRO A 545 54.83 22.08 29.52
CA PRO A 545 56.04 21.29 29.38
C PRO A 545 56.19 20.27 30.54
N PRO A 546 56.73 19.06 30.28
CA PRO A 546 56.77 18.01 31.29
C PRO A 546 57.85 18.29 32.33
N ALA A 547 57.43 18.49 33.58
CA ALA A 547 58.30 18.39 34.73
C ALA A 547 58.63 16.91 35.02
N ARG A 548 59.92 16.64 35.20
CA ARG A 548 60.54 15.34 35.52
C ARG A 548 59.95 14.70 36.78
N GLY A 549 59.77 13.37 36.77
CA GLY A 549 59.65 12.61 38.03
C GLY A 549 59.12 11.18 37.92
N HIS A 550 60.06 10.24 37.77
CA HIS A 550 60.07 8.85 38.26
C HIS A 550 58.78 8.00 38.34
N GLY A 551 58.80 6.84 37.66
CA GLY A 551 57.89 5.74 37.99
C GLY A 551 57.80 4.63 36.95
N ARG A 552 58.94 3.98 36.65
CA ARG A 552 59.05 2.81 35.77
C ARG A 552 58.21 1.64 36.32
N LYS A 553 57.29 1.10 35.52
CA LYS A 553 56.88 -0.33 35.53
C LYS A 553 56.35 -0.72 34.15
N GLU A 554 57.25 -1.26 33.34
CA GLU A 554 56.92 -2.19 32.26
C GLU A 554 56.28 -3.43 32.88
N PHE A 555 55.28 -4.04 32.23
CA PHE A 555 55.33 -5.47 31.88
C PHE A 555 54.30 -5.79 30.79
N SER A 556 54.88 -6.25 29.68
CA SER A 556 54.40 -7.01 28.53
C SER A 556 53.03 -7.69 28.57
N SER A 557 52.32 -7.57 27.45
CA SER A 557 51.27 -8.45 26.95
C SER A 557 51.74 -9.90 26.75
N PRO A 558 50.79 -10.85 26.72
CA PRO A 558 50.87 -11.96 25.78
C PRO A 558 49.55 -12.18 25.02
N CYS A 559 49.71 -12.68 23.79
CA CYS A 559 48.81 -13.41 22.88
C CYS A 559 47.30 -13.20 22.99
#